data_AF-A0A1H8VS41-F1
#
_entry.id   AF-A0A1H8VS41-F1
#
_cell.length_a   1.000
_cell.length_b   1.000
_cell.length_c   1.000
_cell.angle_alpha   90.00
_cell.angle_beta   90.00
_cell.angle_gamma   90.00
#
_symmetry.space_group_name_H-M   'P 1'
#
loop_
_entity.id
_entity.type
_entity.pdbx_description
1 polymer ?
#
loop_
_entity_poly.entity_id
_entity_poly.type
_entity_poly.pdbx_seq_one_letter_code
_entity_poly.pdbx_strand_id
1 'polypeptide(L)'
;MAIIRQEALRGLFYAPFYVALARDAFAGEGVEIRFTSSPHPNETALRVMDGTVDVSRGGPMRVMETYHKLPGCDLVCFGEVVTRDPSC
;
A
#
# COMPACT_ATOMS: atom_id res chain seq x y z
N MET A 1 7.76 -11.50 -11.96
CA MET A 1 6.58 -10.60 -12.06
C MET A 1 6.79 -9.53 -11.01
N ALA A 2 6.69 -8.25 -11.39
CA ALA A 2 6.91 -7.15 -10.46
C ALA A 2 5.64 -6.85 -9.66
N ILE A 3 5.74 -6.75 -8.34
CA ILE A 3 4.66 -6.30 -7.47
C ILE A 3 4.60 -4.77 -7.52
N ILE A 4 3.50 -4.23 -8.02
CA ILE A 4 3.23 -2.80 -8.09
C ILE A 4 2.60 -2.36 -6.77
N ARG A 5 3.35 -1.56 -6.02
CA ARG A 5 2.92 -1.00 -4.76
C ARG A 5 2.58 0.49 -4.90
N GLN A 6 1.35 0.84 -4.56
CA GLN A 6 0.88 2.22 -4.56
C GLN A 6 0.93 2.89 -3.19
N GLU A 7 1.34 4.15 -3.16
CA GLU A 7 1.25 5.01 -1.99
C GLU A 7 0.57 6.35 -2.31
N ALA A 8 -0.30 6.83 -1.43
CA ALA A 8 -0.94 8.15 -1.56
C ALA A 8 -0.25 9.25 -0.75
N LEU A 9 0.69 8.88 0.12
CA LEU A 9 1.46 9.77 0.98
C LEU A 9 2.84 9.17 1.21
N ARG A 10 3.86 10.03 1.25
CA ARG A 10 5.20 9.69 1.73
C ARG A 10 5.41 10.30 3.10
N GLY A 11 5.93 9.50 4.03
CA GLY A 11 6.22 9.91 5.39
C GLY A 11 7.54 9.30 5.86
N LEU A 12 8.21 9.94 6.82
CA LEU A 12 9.51 9.47 7.32
C LEU A 12 9.41 8.07 7.94
N PHE A 13 8.29 7.75 8.57
CA PHE A 13 7.97 6.42 9.10
C PHE A 13 7.88 5.32 8.03
N TYR A 14 7.85 5.68 6.75
CA TYR A 14 7.96 4.73 5.64
C TYR A 14 9.38 4.57 5.09
N ALA A 15 10.37 5.31 5.62
CA ALA A 15 11.77 5.23 5.23
C ALA A 15 12.34 3.81 5.16
N PRO A 16 12.02 2.87 6.09
CA PRO A 16 12.54 1.50 6.00
C PRO A 16 12.23 0.80 4.67
N PHE A 17 11.08 1.09 4.03
CA PHE A 17 10.73 0.50 2.75
C PHE A 17 11.53 1.07 1.58
N TYR A 18 11.83 2.37 1.62
CA TYR A 18 12.68 2.99 0.60
C TYR A 18 14.13 2.57 0.77
N VAL A 19 14.60 2.39 2.00
CA VAL A 19 15.93 1.85 2.29
C VAL A 19 16.02 0.40 1.80
N ALA A 20 15.03 -0.44 2.09
CA ALA A 20 14.97 -1.81 1.58
C ALA A 20 15.00 -1.85 0.04
N LEU A 21 14.26 -0.97 -0.62
CA LEU A 21 14.29 -0.85 -2.09
C LEU A 21 15.67 -0.42 -2.59
N ALA A 22 16.27 0.61 -1.99
CA ALA A 22 17.58 1.15 -2.39
C ALA A 22 18.76 0.20 -2.09
N ARG A 23 18.54 -0.81 -1.26
CA ARG A 23 19.52 -1.86 -0.91
C ARG A 23 19.26 -3.17 -1.63
N ASP A 24 18.36 -3.18 -2.60
CA ASP A 24 17.94 -4.39 -3.32
C ASP A 24 17.49 -5.52 -2.39
N ALA A 25 17.01 -5.20 -1.17
CA ALA A 25 16.66 -6.19 -0.17
C ALA A 25 15.49 -7.07 -0.63
N PHE A 26 14.53 -6.49 -1.35
CA PHE A 26 13.45 -7.27 -1.97
C PHE A 26 13.97 -8.19 -3.08
N ALA A 27 14.89 -7.70 -3.92
CA ALA A 27 15.48 -8.49 -4.99
C ALA A 27 16.34 -9.64 -4.44
N GLY A 28 17.02 -9.43 -3.29
CA GLY A 28 17.73 -10.47 -2.56
C GLY A 28 16.83 -11.62 -2.10
N GLU A 29 15.56 -11.33 -1.81
CA GLU A 29 14.51 -12.32 -1.50
C GLU A 29 13.79 -12.84 -2.76
N GLY A 30 14.25 -12.48 -3.97
CA GLY A 30 13.62 -12.87 -5.23
C GLY A 30 12.33 -12.13 -5.57
N VAL A 31 12.04 -11.02 -4.87
CA VAL A 31 10.84 -10.20 -5.06
C VAL A 31 11.19 -8.90 -5.78
N GLU A 32 10.60 -8.68 -6.96
CA GLU A 32 10.70 -7.40 -7.65
C GLU A 32 9.54 -6.49 -7.19
N ILE A 33 9.86 -5.32 -6.62
CA ILE A 33 8.86 -4.33 -6.18
C ILE A 33 9.03 -3.03 -6.96
N ARG A 34 7.91 -2.47 -7.43
CA ARG A 34 7.85 -1.14 -8.07
C ARG A 34 6.93 -0.23 -7.28
N PHE A 35 7.43 0.95 -6.92
CA PHE A 35 6.63 1.95 -6.23
C PHE A 35 5.95 2.89 -7.23
N THR A 36 4.66 3.11 -7.04
CA THR A 36 3.88 4.10 -7.79
C THR A 36 3.16 5.05 -6.83
N SER A 37 2.99 6.29 -7.25
CA SER A 37 2.21 7.27 -6.50
C SER A 37 0.75 7.23 -6.95
N SER A 38 -0.16 7.31 -5.99
CA SER A 38 -1.56 7.58 -6.27
C SER A 38 -1.75 9.09 -6.48
N PRO A 39 -2.47 9.53 -7.53
CA PRO A 39 -2.87 10.94 -7.65
C PRO A 39 -3.94 11.29 -6.60
N HIS A 40 -4.80 10.34 -6.23
CA HIS A 40 -5.95 10.57 -5.35
C HIS A 40 -6.14 9.44 -4.31
N PRO A 41 -6.13 9.73 -3.00
CA PRO A 41 -6.21 8.70 -1.95
C PRO A 41 -7.47 7.83 -1.98
N ASN A 42 -8.59 8.35 -2.48
CA ASN A 42 -9.87 7.65 -2.62
C ASN A 42 -9.88 6.58 -3.72
N GLU A 43 -8.95 6.63 -4.67
CA GLU A 43 -8.85 5.64 -5.75
C GLU A 43 -7.98 4.43 -5.37
N THR A 44 -7.29 4.49 -4.23
CA THR A 44 -6.33 3.46 -3.81
C THR A 44 -6.93 2.06 -3.72
N ALA A 45 -8.12 1.91 -3.13
CA ALA A 45 -8.81 0.64 -3.01
C ALA A 45 -9.33 0.13 -4.36
N LEU A 46 -9.91 1.02 -5.17
CA LEU A 46 -10.43 0.68 -6.51
C LEU A 46 -9.32 0.14 -7.41
N ARG A 47 -8.13 0.78 -7.40
CA ARG A 47 -6.97 0.38 -8.19
C ARG A 47 -6.37 -0.97 -7.78
N VAL A 48 -6.60 -1.41 -6.54
CA VAL A 48 -6.25 -2.78 -6.10
C VAL A 48 -7.28 -3.77 -6.65
N MET A 49 -8.57 -3.43 -6.57
CA MET A 49 -9.65 -4.32 -7.02
C MET A 49 -9.69 -4.48 -8.54
N ASP A 50 -9.33 -3.45 -9.31
CA ASP A 50 -9.25 -3.53 -10.78
C ASP A 50 -7.93 -4.13 -11.30
N GLY A 51 -6.98 -4.47 -10.41
CA GLY A 51 -5.70 -5.06 -10.75
C GLY A 51 -4.66 -4.08 -11.31
N THR A 52 -4.93 -2.78 -11.32
CA THR A 52 -3.94 -1.76 -11.73
C THR A 52 -2.71 -1.75 -10.83
N VAL A 53 -2.88 -2.05 -9.55
CA VAL A 53 -1.80 -2.19 -8.56
C VAL A 53 -2.05 -3.41 -7.68
N ASP A 54 -1.00 -4.12 -7.29
CA ASP A 54 -1.14 -5.33 -6.47
C ASP A 54 -1.39 -5.00 -4.99
N VAL A 55 -0.76 -3.93 -4.50
CA VAL A 55 -0.83 -3.53 -3.09
C VAL A 55 -0.96 -2.03 -3.00
N SER A 56 -1.93 -1.55 -2.20
CA SER A 56 -1.97 -0.14 -1.80
C SER A 56 -1.67 0.03 -0.33
N ARG A 57 -0.95 1.12 -0.03
CA ARG A 57 -0.70 1.57 1.34
C ARG A 57 -1.77 2.60 1.73
N GLY A 58 -2.57 2.26 2.73
CA GLY A 58 -3.60 3.12 3.29
C GLY A 58 -3.92 2.71 4.73
N GLY A 59 -4.69 3.55 5.42
CA GLY A 59 -5.19 3.22 6.75
C GLY A 59 -6.43 2.31 6.70
N PRO A 60 -6.71 1.56 7.77
CA PRO A 60 -7.83 0.60 7.83
C PRO A 60 -9.21 1.26 7.61
N MET A 61 -9.35 2.55 7.93
CA MET A 61 -10.57 3.32 7.67
C MET A 61 -11.01 3.27 6.20
N ARG A 62 -10.08 3.29 5.25
CA ARG A 62 -10.39 3.24 3.81
C ARG A 62 -10.92 1.87 3.38
N VAL A 63 -10.42 0.82 4.02
CA VAL A 63 -10.93 -0.54 3.78
C VAL A 63 -12.36 -0.65 4.30
N MET A 64 -12.63 -0.18 5.52
CA MET A 64 -13.99 -0.15 6.08
C MET A 64 -14.96 0.70 5.24
N GLU A 65 -14.52 1.86 4.76
CA GLU A 65 -15.32 2.71 3.86
C GLU A 65 -15.63 1.99 2.54
N THR A 66 -14.66 1.25 1.99
CA THR A 66 -14.84 0.47 0.75
C THR A 66 -15.84 -0.66 0.97
N TYR A 67 -15.73 -1.41 2.07
CA TYR A 67 -16.71 -2.43 2.45
C TYR A 67 -18.13 -1.87 2.61
N HIS A 68 -18.26 -0.67 3.19
CA HIS A 68 -19.55 -0.02 3.33
C HIS A 68 -20.17 0.38 1.97
N LYS A 69 -19.35 0.82 1.02
CA LYS A 69 -19.82 1.22 -0.33
C LYS A 69 -20.04 0.04 -1.26
N LEU A 70 -19.23 -0.99 -1.13
CA LEU A 70 -19.22 -2.19 -1.98
C LEU A 70 -19.31 -3.43 -1.10
N PRO A 71 -20.52 -3.78 -0.64
CA PRO A 71 -20.73 -4.99 0.15
C PRO A 71 -20.21 -6.22 -0.61
N GLY A 72 -19.34 -7.00 0.03
CA GLY A 72 -18.74 -8.20 -0.55
C GLY A 72 -17.43 -8.00 -1.30
N CYS A 73 -16.76 -6.84 -1.20
CA CYS A 73 -15.40 -6.70 -1.73
C CYS A 73 -14.40 -7.61 -0.98
N ASP A 74 -13.42 -8.17 -1.68
CA ASP A 74 -12.41 -9.06 -1.09
C ASP A 74 -11.13 -8.34 -0.64
N LEU A 75 -11.25 -7.06 -0.25
CA LEU A 75 -10.10 -6.23 0.11
C LEU A 75 -9.60 -6.59 1.53
N VAL A 76 -8.34 -6.99 1.64
CA VAL A 76 -7.75 -7.42 2.93
C VAL A 76 -6.63 -6.49 3.39
N CYS A 77 -6.66 -6.09 4.66
CA CYS A 77 -5.49 -5.54 5.35
C CYS A 77 -4.58 -6.69 5.81
N PHE A 78 -3.42 -6.86 5.19
CA PHE A 78 -2.51 -7.98 5.52
C PHE A 78 -1.29 -7.59 6.37
N GLY A 79 -1.08 -6.30 6.62
CA GLY A 79 0.09 -5.85 7.38
C GLY A 79 -0.09 -4.45 7.95
N GLU A 80 0.47 -4.26 9.14
CA GLU A 80 0.55 -2.97 9.83
C GLU A 80 1.98 -2.44 9.78
N VAL A 81 2.14 -1.18 9.40
CA VAL A 81 3.46 -0.52 9.31
C VAL A 81 3.67 0.49 10.43
N VAL A 82 2.58 1.11 10.90
CA VAL A 82 2.57 2.17 11.90
C VAL A 82 1.40 1.87 12.84
N THR A 83 1.70 1.44 14.06
CA THR A 83 0.68 1.08 15.07
C THR A 83 0.23 2.28 15.90
N ARG A 84 1.17 3.16 16.28
CA ARG A 84 0.88 4.39 17.03
C ARG A 84 0.78 5.58 16.07
N ASP A 85 -0.01 6.59 16.43
CA ASP A 85 -0.08 7.83 15.67
C ASP A 85 1.34 8.38 15.39
N PRO A 86 1.76 8.49 14.12
CA PRO A 86 3.09 8.96 13.79
C PRO A 86 3.26 10.48 14.00
N SER A 87 2.18 11.20 14.34
CA SER A 87 2.19 12.63 14.63
C SER A 87 2.41 12.98 16.12
N CYS A 88 2.40 11.98 17.01
CA CYS A 88 2.57 12.18 18.45
C CYS A 88 4.02 12.01 18.92
#